data_AF-A0A0F7JME3-F1
#
_entry.id   AF-A0A0F7JME3-F1
#
_cell.length_a   1.000
_cell.length_b   1.000
_cell.length_c   1.000
_cell.angle_alpha   90.00
_cell.angle_beta   90.00
_cell.angle_gamma   90.00
#
_symmetry.space_group_name_H-M   'P 1'
#
loop_
_entity.id
_entity.type
_entity.pdbx_description
1 polymer ?
#
loop_
_entity_poly.entity_id
_entity_poly.type
_entity_poly.pdbx_seq_one_letter_code
_entity_poly.pdbx_strand_id
1 'polypeptide(L)'
;MVEIKFRNEADGQEFQMTHPKAARVLSDIQTWAQRNAFEHVSFWRDPEDQHKLWVQLGDDRLNYWIHDSTFTEGKHETVEMQMDYARGAQRRSAAGYDKFDK
;
A
#
# COMPACT_ATOMS: atom_id res chain seq x y z
N MET A 1 -11.59 -3.08 -12.69
CA MET A 1 -11.55 -3.60 -11.30
C MET A 1 -10.16 -3.30 -10.78
N VAL A 2 -10.03 -2.69 -9.60
CA VAL A 2 -8.70 -2.34 -9.07
C VAL A 2 -7.97 -3.59 -8.64
N GLU A 3 -6.72 -3.73 -9.08
CA GLU A 3 -5.82 -4.80 -8.68
C GLU A 3 -5.10 -4.43 -7.38
N ILE A 4 -5.19 -5.28 -6.36
CA ILE A 4 -4.40 -5.14 -5.12
C ILE A 4 -3.38 -6.27 -5.08
N LYS A 5 -2.10 -5.92 -4.99
CA LYS A 5 -0.98 -6.87 -5.04
C LYS A 5 -0.12 -6.73 -3.80
N PHE A 6 0.35 -7.86 -3.28
CA PHE A 6 1.39 -7.88 -2.25
C PHE A 6 2.63 -8.52 -2.86
N ARG A 7 3.79 -7.90 -2.69
CA ARG A 7 5.05 -8.32 -3.31
C ARG A 7 6.17 -8.28 -2.29
N ASN A 8 7.14 -9.17 -2.39
CA ASN A 8 8.37 -9.00 -1.63
C ASN A 8 9.29 -8.03 -2.38
N GLU A 9 9.93 -7.13 -1.67
CA GLU A 9 10.94 -6.26 -2.27
C GLU A 9 12.23 -7.02 -2.62
N ALA A 10 12.55 -8.09 -1.87
CA ALA A 10 13.75 -8.88 -2.10
C ALA A 10 13.79 -9.58 -3.47
N ASP A 11 12.65 -10.10 -3.93
CA ASP A 11 12.56 -10.98 -5.10
C ASP A 11 11.44 -10.59 -6.09
N GLY A 12 10.61 -9.60 -5.75
CA GLY A 12 9.47 -9.17 -6.56
C GLY A 12 8.31 -10.16 -6.61
N GLN A 13 8.40 -11.30 -5.92
CA GLN A 13 7.38 -12.34 -5.96
C GLN A 13 6.11 -11.87 -5.25
N GLU A 14 4.99 -12.18 -5.88
CA GLU A 14 3.69 -11.90 -5.32
C GLU A 14 3.36 -12.90 -4.21
N PHE A 15 2.87 -12.39 -3.08
CA PHE A 15 2.34 -13.20 -2.01
C PHE A 15 0.90 -12.79 -1.73
N GLN A 16 0.20 -13.61 -0.94
CA GLN A 16 -1.16 -13.30 -0.54
C GLN A 16 -1.18 -12.93 0.94
N MET A 17 -1.90 -11.86 1.27
CA MET A 17 -2.20 -11.51 2.65
C MET A 17 -3.27 -12.46 3.19
N THR A 18 -2.85 -13.61 3.71
CA THR A 18 -3.75 -14.65 4.23
C THR A 18 -4.10 -14.37 5.69
N HIS A 19 -4.99 -13.40 5.93
CA HIS A 19 -5.57 -13.17 7.26
C HIS A 19 -7.08 -12.93 7.16
N PRO A 20 -7.92 -13.57 7.98
CA PRO A 20 -9.38 -13.47 7.87
C PRO A 20 -9.90 -12.04 8.03
N LYS A 21 -9.22 -11.21 8.84
CA LYS A 21 -9.57 -9.80 9.01
C LYS A 21 -9.07 -8.90 7.87
N ALA A 22 -8.07 -9.35 7.10
CA ALA A 22 -7.53 -8.56 6.00
C ALA A 22 -8.54 -8.42 4.86
N ALA A 23 -9.42 -9.41 4.65
CA ALA A 23 -10.42 -9.36 3.56
C ALA A 23 -11.26 -8.07 3.58
N ARG A 24 -11.68 -7.61 4.78
CA ARG A 24 -12.43 -6.36 4.92
C ARG A 24 -11.56 -5.15 4.56
N VAL A 25 -10.35 -5.08 5.12
CA VAL A 25 -9.37 -4.02 4.85
C VAL A 25 -9.04 -3.92 3.36
N LEU A 26 -8.89 -5.06 2.68
CA LEU A 26 -8.64 -5.13 1.24
C LEU A 26 -9.84 -4.62 0.43
N SER A 27 -11.07 -4.93 0.85
CA SER A 27 -12.28 -4.39 0.23
C SER A 27 -12.38 -2.87 0.39
N ASP A 28 -11.98 -2.34 1.55
CA ASP A 28 -11.97 -0.90 1.81
C ASP A 28 -10.90 -0.19 0.96
N ILE A 29 -9.69 -0.77 0.87
CA ILE A 29 -8.63 -0.28 -0.04
C ILE A 29 -9.11 -0.32 -1.50
N GLN A 30 -9.80 -1.39 -1.91
CA GLN A 30 -10.31 -1.50 -3.27
C GLN A 30 -11.33 -0.41 -3.57
N THR A 31 -12.25 -0.17 -2.65
CA THR A 31 -13.28 0.88 -2.76
C THR A 31 -12.64 2.27 -2.77
N TRP A 32 -11.67 2.51 -1.89
CA TRP A 32 -10.91 3.76 -1.85
C TRP A 32 -10.17 3.99 -3.17
N ALA A 33 -9.49 2.97 -3.70
CA ALA A 33 -8.74 3.08 -4.94
C ALA A 33 -9.65 3.34 -6.14
N GLN A 34 -10.82 2.70 -6.20
CA GLN A 34 -11.85 2.97 -7.21
C GLN A 34 -12.32 4.43 -7.16
N ARG A 35 -12.64 4.94 -5.95
CA ARG A 35 -13.07 6.34 -5.75
C ARG A 35 -11.99 7.34 -6.16
N ASN A 36 -10.72 6.96 -6.08
CA ASN A 36 -9.56 7.79 -6.38
C ASN A 36 -8.94 7.53 -7.75
N ALA A 37 -9.59 6.72 -8.60
CA ALA A 37 -9.16 6.39 -9.96
C ALA A 37 -7.76 5.74 -10.06
N PHE A 38 -7.37 4.93 -9.06
CA PHE A 38 -6.17 4.10 -9.17
C PHE A 38 -6.51 2.76 -9.80
N GLU A 39 -5.77 2.34 -10.82
CA GLU A 39 -5.96 1.04 -11.47
C GLU A 39 -5.36 -0.12 -10.65
N HIS A 40 -4.24 0.14 -9.98
CA HIS A 40 -3.56 -0.85 -9.16
C HIS A 40 -2.93 -0.23 -7.91
N VAL A 41 -2.93 -1.00 -6.83
CA VAL A 41 -2.27 -0.68 -5.55
C VAL A 41 -1.38 -1.87 -5.20
N SER A 42 -0.09 -1.60 -4.97
CA SER A 42 0.86 -2.64 -4.58
C SER A 42 1.46 -2.35 -3.21
N PHE A 43 1.59 -3.40 -2.40
CA PHE A 43 2.22 -3.37 -1.09
C PHE A 43 3.50 -4.19 -1.15
N TRP A 44 4.65 -3.56 -0.92
CA TRP A 44 5.96 -4.21 -0.99
C TRP A 44 6.49 -4.48 0.40
N ARG A 45 6.63 -5.76 0.75
CA ARG A 45 7.22 -6.20 2.01
C ARG A 45 8.72 -5.94 1.99
N ASP A 46 9.15 -5.16 2.97
CA ASP A 46 10.55 -4.83 3.21
C ASP A 46 11.33 -6.10 3.60
N PRO A 47 12.56 -6.30 3.09
CA PRO A 47 13.35 -7.50 3.37
C PRO A 47 13.90 -7.53 4.80
N GLU A 48 14.13 -6.37 5.40
CA GLU A 48 14.69 -6.23 6.76
C GLU A 48 13.57 -6.22 7.80
N ASP A 49 12.39 -5.72 7.44
CA ASP A 49 11.21 -5.69 8.30
C ASP A 49 9.95 -6.23 7.60
N GLN A 50 9.60 -7.48 7.90
CA GLN A 50 8.44 -8.15 7.30
C GLN A 50 7.09 -7.50 7.66
N HIS A 51 7.05 -6.67 8.70
CA HIS A 51 5.85 -5.95 9.10
C HIS A 51 5.67 -4.64 8.31
N LYS A 52 6.71 -4.18 7.62
CA LYS A 52 6.70 -2.94 6.87
C LYS A 52 6.32 -3.19 5.41
N LEU A 53 5.21 -2.59 4.99
CA LEU A 53 4.69 -2.69 3.64
C LEU A 53 4.74 -1.33 2.95
N TRP A 54 5.72 -1.13 2.07
CA TRP A 54 5.81 0.06 1.24
C TRP A 54 4.63 0.14 0.28
N VAL A 55 4.08 1.34 0.10
CA VAL A 55 2.90 1.56 -0.73
C VAL A 55 3.31 2.04 -2.11
N GLN A 56 2.71 1.44 -3.12
CA GLN A 56 2.74 1.91 -4.50
C GLN A 56 1.31 2.15 -4.99
N LEU A 57 1.09 3.33 -5.58
CA LEU A 57 -0.21 3.76 -6.13
C LEU A 57 -0.06 3.99 -7.63
N GLY A 58 -0.69 3.15 -8.45
CA GLY A 58 -0.36 3.11 -9.87
C GLY A 58 1.14 2.82 -10.06
N ASP A 59 1.79 3.55 -10.96
CA ASP A 59 3.21 3.37 -11.25
C ASP A 59 4.15 4.02 -10.21
N ASP A 60 3.61 4.79 -9.26
CA ASP A 60 4.40 5.53 -8.28
C ASP A 60 4.66 4.72 -7.01
N ARG A 61 5.92 4.31 -6.80
CA ARG A 61 6.37 3.76 -5.52
C ARG A 61 6.66 4.88 -4.53
N LEU A 62 6.00 4.85 -3.38
CA LEU A 62 6.03 5.94 -2.41
C LEU A 62 7.07 5.69 -1.31
N ASN A 63 7.65 6.77 -0.78
CA ASN A 63 8.35 6.74 0.51
C ASN A 63 7.35 6.73 1.68
N TYR A 64 6.39 5.83 1.60
CA TYR A 64 5.33 5.65 2.58
C TYR A 64 5.11 4.17 2.79
N TRP A 65 4.99 3.75 4.04
CA TRP A 65 4.77 2.36 4.40
C TRP A 65 3.63 2.24 5.40
N ILE A 66 3.00 1.08 5.40
CA ILE A 66 1.94 0.70 6.32
C ILE A 66 2.41 -0.55 7.07
N HIS A 67 2.11 -0.63 8.36
CA HIS A 67 2.40 -1.82 9.14
C HIS A 67 1.39 -2.95 8.82
N ASP A 68 1.83 -4.20 8.71
CA ASP A 68 1.00 -5.37 8.37
C ASP A 68 -0.17 -5.54 9.34
N SER A 69 0.03 -5.17 10.61
CA SER A 69 -1.01 -5.12 11.65
C SER A 69 -2.26 -4.33 11.23
N THR A 70 -2.15 -3.36 10.33
CA THR A 70 -3.32 -2.65 9.77
C THR A 70 -4.27 -3.63 9.08
N PHE A 71 -3.73 -4.63 8.38
CA PHE A 71 -4.46 -5.69 7.69
C PHE A 71 -4.86 -6.82 8.65
N THR A 72 -3.96 -7.23 9.55
CA THR A 72 -4.21 -8.39 10.43
C THR A 72 -5.12 -8.04 11.61
N GLU A 73 -5.09 -6.81 12.12
CA GLU A 73 -5.99 -6.37 13.20
C GLU A 73 -7.37 -5.92 12.69
N GLY A 74 -7.51 -5.66 11.38
CA GLY A 74 -8.78 -5.25 10.77
C GLY A 74 -9.15 -3.79 11.06
N LYS A 75 -8.14 -2.92 11.22
CA LYS A 75 -8.31 -1.49 11.52
C LYS A 75 -8.81 -0.71 10.31
N HIS A 76 -10.05 -0.97 9.88
CA HIS A 76 -10.62 -0.41 8.65
C HIS A 76 -10.70 1.12 8.66
N GLU A 77 -11.09 1.75 9.79
CA GLU A 77 -11.10 3.21 9.90
C GLU A 77 -9.70 3.81 9.74
N THR A 78 -8.67 3.06 10.15
CA THR A 78 -7.28 3.49 10.02
C THR A 78 -6.78 3.31 8.59
N VAL A 79 -7.23 2.29 7.85
CA VAL A 79 -6.67 2.01 6.51
C VAL A 79 -7.03 3.10 5.50
N GLU A 80 -8.26 3.58 5.44
CA GLU A 80 -8.64 4.64 4.50
C GLU A 80 -7.82 5.92 4.75
N MET A 81 -7.63 6.28 6.02
CA MET A 81 -6.80 7.41 6.41
C MET A 81 -5.34 7.23 5.99
N GLN A 82 -4.77 6.03 6.18
CA GLN A 82 -3.40 5.70 5.75
C GLN A 82 -3.26 5.79 4.22
N MET A 83 -4.25 5.33 3.47
CA MET A 83 -4.27 5.44 2.01
C MET A 83 -4.40 6.90 1.55
N ASP A 84 -5.18 7.73 2.24
CA ASP A 84 -5.25 9.16 1.98
C ASP A 84 -3.92 9.87 2.24
N TYR A 85 -3.21 9.50 3.31
CA TYR A 85 -1.85 9.98 3.56
C TYR A 85 -0.88 9.54 2.45
N ALA A 86 -0.97 8.29 1.99
CA ALA A 86 -0.17 7.77 0.88
C ALA A 86 -0.43 8.56 -0.41
N ARG A 87 -1.69 8.81 -0.77
CA ARG A 87 -2.07 9.66 -1.90
C ARG A 87 -1.53 11.09 -1.76
N GLY A 88 -1.57 11.64 -0.55
CA GLY A 88 -0.93 12.93 -0.24
C GLY A 88 0.59 12.90 -0.43
N ALA A 89 1.26 11.79 -0.08
CA ALA A 89 2.67 11.59 -0.35
C ALA A 89 2.96 11.49 -1.86
N GLN A 90 2.16 10.75 -2.63
CA GLN A 90 2.29 10.67 -4.09
C GLN A 90 2.23 12.04 -4.76
N ARG A 91 1.26 12.89 -4.38
CA ARG A 91 1.16 14.25 -4.91
C ARG A 91 2.39 15.10 -4.58
N ARG A 92 3.01 14.88 -3.42
CA ARG A 92 4.24 15.57 -3.00
C ARG A 92 5.48 15.04 -3.72
N SER A 93 5.57 13.74 -3.97
CA SER A 93 6.63 13.13 -4.76
C SER A 93 6.56 13.57 -6.22
N ALA A 94 5.37 13.54 -6.84
CA ALA A 94 5.13 14.01 -8.21
C ALA A 94 5.38 15.52 -8.38
N ALA A 95 5.30 16.30 -7.29
CA ALA A 95 5.64 17.72 -7.29
C ALA A 95 7.16 18.01 -7.16
N GLY A 96 8.03 17.00 -7.18
CA GLY A 96 9.48 17.17 -7.32
C GLY A 96 10.32 16.97 -6.05
N TYR A 97 9.95 16.03 -5.17
CA TYR A 97 10.87 15.53 -4.13
C TYR A 97 11.51 14.21 -4.59
N ASP A 98 12.41 14.35 -5.56
CA ASP A 98 13.37 13.33 -6.00
C ASP A 98 14.41 13.12 -4.87
N LYS A 99 13.99 12.52 -3.76
CA LYS A 99 14.86 12.06 -2.68
C LYS A 99 14.76 10.56 -2.55
N PHE A 100 15.19 9.86 -3.61
CA PHE A 100 15.73 8.52 -3.48
C PHE A 100 17.09 8.48 -4.15
N ASP A 101 18.07 9.10 -3.49
CA ASP A 101 19.48 8.73 -3.62
C ASP A 101 20.10 8.73 -2.22
N LYS A 102 20.25 7.54 -1.66
CA LYS A 102 21.40 7.13 -0.84
C LYS A 102 21.39 5.64 -0.54
#